data_AF-A0A942PVU9-F1
#
_entry.id   AF-A0A942PVU9-F1
#
_cell.length_a   1.000
_cell.length_b   1.000
_cell.length_c   1.000
_cell.angle_alpha   90.00
_cell.angle_beta   90.00
_cell.angle_gamma   90.00
#
_symmetry.space_group_name_H-M   'P 1'
#
loop_
_entity.id
_entity.type
_entity.pdbx_description
1 polymer ?
#
loop_
_entity_poly.entity_id
_entity_poly.type
_entity_poly.pdbx_seq_one_letter_code
_entity_poly.pdbx_strand_id
1 'polypeptide(L)'
;MNLPIGIFQREFAQRENLKCRVLWLSEKFHNLPLAAHPRVPVDVVAAVREAFAGMAKDAQGRKILEASAELVKQKPPFGFSPSDDSDYDNYRKFYKNTLLKGFSTE
;
A
#
# COMPACT_ATOMS: atom_id res chain seq x y z
N MET A 1 -3.08 -9.44 -1.21
CA MET A 1 -4.09 -9.40 -2.30
C MET A 1 -3.80 -8.18 -3.15
N ASN A 2 -3.50 -8.41 -4.43
CA ASN A 2 -3.06 -7.39 -5.40
C ASN A 2 -4.23 -6.52 -5.85
N LEU A 3 -4.29 -5.26 -5.44
CA LEU A 3 -5.25 -4.28 -5.97
C LEU A 3 -4.50 -3.30 -6.88
N PRO A 4 -4.54 -3.47 -8.21
CA PRO A 4 -4.02 -2.48 -9.15
C PRO A 4 -4.91 -1.24 -9.12
N ILE A 5 -4.32 -0.05 -9.15
CA ILE A 5 -4.94 1.29 -9.05
C ILE A 5 -5.99 1.60 -10.17
N GLY A 6 -6.36 0.64 -11.02
CA GLY A 6 -7.36 0.76 -12.09
C GLY A 6 -8.77 0.26 -11.76
N ILE A 7 -9.17 0.22 -10.49
CA ILE A 7 -10.47 -0.36 -10.07
C ILE A 7 -11.63 0.56 -10.42
N PHE A 8 -11.47 1.88 -10.23
CA PHE A 8 -12.57 2.84 -10.39
C PHE A 8 -13.17 2.81 -11.81
N GLN A 9 -12.30 2.79 -12.83
CA GLN A 9 -12.72 2.77 -14.23
C GLN A 9 -13.29 1.42 -14.66
N ARG A 10 -12.80 0.31 -14.09
CA ARG A 10 -13.32 -1.05 -14.40
C ARG A 10 -14.65 -1.32 -13.73
N GLU A 11 -14.81 -0.95 -12.47
CA GLU A 11 -16.08 -1.09 -11.76
C GLU A 11 -17.16 -0.21 -12.42
N PHE A 12 -16.81 1.00 -12.85
CA PHE A 12 -17.72 1.85 -13.63
C PHE A 12 -18.07 1.23 -14.99
N ALA A 13 -17.08 0.79 -15.78
CA ALA A 13 -17.32 0.19 -17.08
C ALA A 13 -18.17 -1.09 -17.01
N GLN A 14 -18.04 -1.88 -15.94
CA GLN A 14 -18.87 -3.05 -15.69
C GLN A 14 -20.33 -2.68 -15.38
N ARG A 15 -20.56 -1.63 -14.58
CA ARG A 15 -21.93 -1.15 -14.27
C ARG A 15 -22.65 -0.63 -15.50
N GLU A 16 -21.93 0.09 -16.36
CA GLU A 16 -22.49 0.73 -17.56
C GLU A 16 -22.43 -0.16 -18.81
N ASN A 17 -22.01 -1.42 -18.67
CA ASN A 17 -21.83 -2.38 -19.78
C ASN A 17 -20.99 -1.81 -20.95
N LEU A 18 -19.97 -1.00 -20.61
CA LEU A 18 -19.10 -0.34 -21.59
C LEU A 18 -17.94 -1.26 -21.96
N LYS A 19 -17.69 -1.41 -23.27
CA LYS A 19 -16.51 -2.10 -23.79
C LYS A 19 -15.29 -1.18 -23.69
N CYS A 20 -14.57 -1.24 -22.57
CA CYS A 20 -13.33 -0.51 -22.38
C CYS A 20 -12.10 -1.39 -22.72
N ARG A 21 -11.15 -0.84 -23.47
CA ARG A 21 -9.82 -1.44 -23.69
C ARG A 21 -8.78 -0.65 -22.90
N VAL A 22 -7.91 -1.35 -22.17
CA VAL A 22 -6.77 -0.72 -21.49
C VAL A 22 -5.79 -0.23 -22.55
N LEU A 23 -5.56 1.08 -22.61
CA LEU A 23 -4.57 1.67 -23.52
C LEU A 23 -3.18 1.76 -22.88
N TRP A 24 -3.15 2.00 -21.57
CA TRP A 24 -1.92 2.08 -20.78
C TRP A 24 -2.22 1.78 -19.32
N LEU A 25 -1.29 1.16 -18.63
CA LEU A 25 -1.37 0.85 -17.20
C LEU A 25 -0.01 1.21 -16.58
N SER A 26 -0.03 1.97 -15.49
CA SER A 26 1.17 2.27 -14.73
C SER A 26 1.76 1.01 -14.10
N GLU A 27 3.03 1.09 -13.68
CA GLU A 27 3.55 0.12 -12.71
C GLU A 27 2.74 0.17 -11.40
N LYS A 28 2.88 -0.89 -10.60
CA LYS A 28 2.19 -0.98 -9.31
C LYS A 28 2.91 -0.09 -8.31
N PHE A 29 2.13 0.61 -7.51
CA PHE A 29 2.58 1.39 -6.36
C PHE A 29 1.93 0.79 -5.11
N HIS A 30 2.72 0.59 -4.05
CA HIS A 30 2.24 -0.03 -2.82
C HIS A 30 1.47 0.99 -1.97
N ASN A 31 0.24 0.66 -1.60
CA ASN A 31 -0.57 1.54 -0.78
C ASN A 31 -0.26 1.34 0.72
N LEU A 32 -0.20 2.46 1.46
CA LEU A 32 -0.13 2.52 2.93
C LEU A 32 1.09 1.81 3.56
N PRO A 33 2.32 2.20 3.22
CA PRO A 33 3.49 1.65 3.89
C PRO A 33 3.59 2.13 5.34
N LEU A 34 4.07 1.24 6.22
CA LEU A 34 4.51 1.61 7.57
C LEU A 34 6.02 1.88 7.53
N ALA A 35 6.40 3.11 7.81
CA ALA A 35 7.80 3.51 7.90
C ALA A 35 8.19 3.78 9.35
N ALA A 36 9.42 3.42 9.72
CA ALA A 36 10.01 3.76 11.01
C ALA A 36 10.99 4.92 10.84
N HIS A 37 11.04 5.82 11.83
CA HIS A 37 12.02 6.91 11.84
C HIS A 37 13.43 6.35 12.14
N PRO A 38 14.51 6.83 11.49
CA PRO A 38 15.88 6.32 11.69
C PRO A 38 16.45 6.41 13.12
N ARG A 39 15.78 7.16 14.00
CA ARG A 39 16.14 7.30 15.42
C ARG A 39 15.58 6.18 16.29
N VAL A 40 14.65 5.39 15.76
CA VAL A 40 14.09 4.25 16.49
C VAL A 40 15.13 3.12 16.48
N PRO A 41 15.45 2.52 17.64
CA PRO A 41 16.37 1.39 17.71
C PRO A 41 15.95 0.23 16.79
N VAL A 42 16.93 -0.39 16.13
CA VAL A 42 16.70 -1.42 15.10
C VAL A 42 16.00 -2.66 15.65
N ASP A 43 16.33 -3.03 16.89
CA ASP A 43 15.70 -4.12 17.64
C ASP A 43 14.20 -3.86 17.89
N VAL A 44 13.84 -2.62 18.24
CA VAL A 44 12.45 -2.20 18.43
C VAL A 44 11.70 -2.25 17.10
N VAL A 45 12.30 -1.74 16.02
CA VAL A 45 11.69 -1.80 14.67
C VAL A 45 11.47 -3.26 14.25
N ALA A 46 12.45 -4.13 14.47
CA ALA A 46 12.33 -5.54 14.16
C ALA A 46 11.20 -6.22 14.95
N ALA A 47 11.14 -6.01 16.27
CA ALA A 47 10.09 -6.59 17.12
C ALA A 47 8.68 -6.15 16.69
N VAL A 48 8.51 -4.86 16.37
CA VAL A 48 7.23 -4.30 15.90
C VAL A 48 6.87 -4.87 14.52
N ARG A 49 7.83 -5.00 13.60
CA ARG A 49 7.62 -5.62 12.28
C ARG A 49 7.12 -7.06 12.41
N GLU A 50 7.76 -7.87 13.24
CA GLU A 50 7.35 -9.26 13.47
C GLU A 50 5.95 -9.34 14.10
N ALA A 51 5.63 -8.45 15.04
CA ALA A 51 4.30 -8.37 15.63
C ALA A 51 3.21 -8.09 14.58
N PHE A 52 3.44 -7.12 13.68
CA PHE A 52 2.49 -6.81 12.60
C PHE A 52 2.35 -7.96 11.59
N ALA A 53 3.46 -8.62 11.23
CA ALA A 53 3.43 -9.78 10.32
C ALA A 53 2.70 -10.99 10.93
N GLY A 54 2.80 -11.18 12.25
CA GLY A 54 2.13 -12.24 13.00
C GLY A 54 0.66 -11.96 13.31
N MET A 55 0.21 -10.70 13.20
CA MET A 55 -1.09 -10.23 13.70
C MET A 55 -2.29 -10.97 13.08
N ALA A 56 -2.20 -11.39 11.82
CA ALA A 56 -3.27 -12.15 11.15
C ALA A 56 -3.40 -13.60 11.69
N LYS A 57 -2.38 -14.12 12.37
CA LYS A 57 -2.38 -15.46 12.98
C LYS A 57 -2.86 -15.42 14.44
N ASP A 58 -2.79 -14.27 15.08
CA ASP A 58 -3.31 -14.06 16.44
C ASP A 58 -4.81 -13.75 16.44
N ALA A 59 -5.55 -14.33 17.39
CA ALA A 59 -6.99 -14.15 17.49
C ALA A 59 -7.38 -12.72 17.88
N GLN A 60 -6.60 -12.04 18.72
CA GLN A 60 -6.85 -10.63 19.04
C GLN A 60 -6.39 -9.72 17.88
N GLY A 61 -5.24 -10.01 17.29
CA GLY A 61 -4.73 -9.34 16.11
C GLY A 61 -5.75 -9.30 14.96
N ARG A 62 -6.41 -10.44 14.66
CA ARG A 62 -7.49 -10.48 13.65
C ARG A 62 -8.65 -9.54 13.95
N LYS A 63 -9.12 -9.46 15.20
CA LYS A 63 -10.21 -8.55 15.59
C LYS A 63 -9.85 -7.09 15.35
N ILE A 64 -8.61 -6.71 15.68
CA ILE A 64 -8.11 -5.35 15.46
C ILE A 64 -7.98 -5.06 13.96
N LEU A 65 -7.48 -6.02 13.18
CA LEU A 65 -7.38 -5.90 11.72
C LEU A 65 -8.76 -5.75 11.07
N GLU A 66 -9.75 -6.52 11.51
CA GLU A 66 -11.14 -6.42 11.03
C GLU A 66 -11.78 -5.08 11.38
N ALA A 67 -11.69 -4.64 12.64
CA ALA A 67 -12.23 -3.35 13.07
C ALA A 67 -11.57 -2.18 12.32
N SER A 68 -10.25 -2.25 12.12
CA SER A 68 -9.51 -1.23 11.37
C SER A 68 -9.92 -1.24 9.89
N ALA A 69 -10.05 -2.42 9.29
CA ALA A 69 -10.46 -2.58 7.90
C ALA A 69 -11.89 -2.07 7.64
N GLU A 70 -12.80 -2.22 8.60
CA GLU A 70 -14.15 -1.67 8.53
C GLU A 70 -14.12 -0.13 8.42
N LEU A 71 -13.29 0.52 9.24
CA LEU A 71 -13.13 1.98 9.21
C LEU A 71 -12.60 2.49 7.86
N VAL A 72 -11.60 1.80 7.30
CA VAL A 72 -11.00 2.21 6.01
C VAL A 72 -11.68 1.56 4.79
N LYS A 73 -12.78 0.83 5.00
CA LYS A 73 -13.53 0.10 3.96
C LYS A 73 -12.64 -0.83 3.11
N GLN A 74 -11.62 -1.43 3.74
CA GLN A 74 -10.75 -2.40 3.09
C GLN A 74 -11.49 -3.72 2.90
N LYS A 75 -11.23 -4.42 1.80
CA LYS A 75 -11.74 -5.79 1.55
C LYS A 75 -10.73 -6.83 2.06
N PRO A 76 -11.19 -7.99 2.60
CA PRO A 76 -10.30 -9.06 3.04
C PRO A 76 -9.42 -9.58 1.89
N PRO A 77 -8.23 -10.14 2.16
CA PRO A 77 -7.64 -10.40 3.47
C PRO A 77 -7.04 -9.14 4.11
N PHE A 78 -7.19 -9.04 5.43
CA PHE A 78 -6.63 -7.97 6.26
C PHE A 78 -5.31 -8.41 6.87
N GLY A 79 -4.32 -7.52 6.89
CA GLY A 79 -3.02 -7.80 7.47
C GLY A 79 -1.90 -7.03 6.81
N PHE A 80 -0.73 -7.14 7.42
CA PHE A 80 0.50 -6.55 6.93
C PHE A 80 1.28 -7.56 6.12
N SER A 81 1.87 -7.11 5.02
CA SER A 81 2.85 -7.89 4.26
C SER A 81 4.24 -7.42 4.64
N PRO A 82 5.22 -8.32 4.77
CA PRO A 82 6.62 -7.94 4.75
C PRO A 82 6.91 -7.10 3.50
N SER A 83 7.74 -6.09 3.68
CA SER A 83 8.20 -5.16 2.65
C SER A 83 9.69 -4.89 2.87
N ASP A 84 10.40 -4.60 1.80
CA ASP A 84 11.82 -4.24 1.81
C ASP A 84 12.07 -2.88 1.17
N ASP A 85 13.32 -2.41 1.18
CA ASP A 85 13.68 -1.10 0.63
C ASP A 85 13.50 -1.02 -0.90
N SER A 86 13.57 -2.15 -1.61
CA SER A 86 13.41 -2.21 -3.06
C SER A 86 11.96 -1.98 -3.51
N ASP A 87 10.98 -2.23 -2.63
CA ASP A 87 9.57 -1.87 -2.87
C ASP A 87 9.36 -0.36 -3.09
N TYR A 88 10.34 0.48 -2.72
CA TYR A 88 10.34 1.92 -2.95
C TYR A 88 11.02 2.38 -4.24
N ASP A 89 11.63 1.47 -5.02
CA ASP A 89 12.42 1.84 -6.20
C ASP A 89 11.61 2.58 -7.27
N ASN A 90 10.36 2.18 -7.49
CA ASN A 90 9.42 2.85 -8.39
C ASN A 90 9.16 4.31 -7.96
N TYR A 91 8.96 4.57 -6.66
CA TYR A 91 8.81 5.91 -6.10
C TYR A 91 10.09 6.72 -6.31
N ARG A 92 11.26 6.16 -5.99
CA ARG A 92 12.55 6.86 -6.18
C ARG A 92 12.77 7.24 -7.64
N LYS A 93 12.48 6.33 -8.59
CA LYS A 93 12.56 6.59 -10.03
C LYS A 93 11.56 7.68 -10.46
N PHE A 94 10.32 7.60 -9.97
CA PHE A 94 9.29 8.60 -10.24
C PHE A 94 9.74 10.00 -9.80
N TYR A 95 10.16 10.17 -8.54
CA TYR A 95 10.61 11.46 -8.01
C TYR A 95 11.88 11.98 -8.70
N LYS A 96 12.81 11.09 -9.06
CA LYS A 96 14.04 11.48 -9.78
C LYS A 96 13.74 12.04 -11.17
N ASN A 97 12.77 11.45 -11.87
CA ASN A 97 12.51 11.74 -13.28
C ASN A 97 11.34 12.72 -13.48
N THR A 98 10.52 12.91 -12.46
CA THR A 98 9.33 13.76 -12.52
C THR A 98 9.57 14.97 -11.63
N LEU A 99 10.06 16.06 -12.23
CA LEU A 99 10.16 17.35 -11.55
C LEU A 99 8.74 17.79 -11.14
N LEU A 100 8.41 17.63 -9.86
CA LEU A 100 7.27 18.31 -9.26
C LEU A 100 7.62 19.81 -9.25
N LYS A 101 7.13 20.56 -10.25
CA LYS A 101 7.19 22.03 -10.25
C LYS A 101 6.47 22.52 -8.99
N GLY A 102 7.23 22.86 -7.95
CA GLY A 102 6.69 23.34 -6.67
C GLY A 102 7.57 23.07 -5.44
N PHE A 103 8.56 22.18 -5.51
CA PHE A 103 9.48 21.90 -4.39
C PHE A 103 10.93 22.34 -4.63
N SER A 104 11.16 23.21 -5.61
CA SER A 104 12.43 23.94 -5.70
C SER A 104 12.38 25.03 -4.64
N THR A 105 12.96 24.75 -3.48
CA THR A 105 13.29 25.78 -2.48
C THR A 105 14.19 26.82 -3.14
N GLU A 106 13.73 28.06 -3.17
CA GLU A 106 14.60 29.24 -3.17
C GLU A 106 15.54 29.20 -1.95
#